data_AF-A0A8W8NT93-F1
#
_entry.id   AF-A0A8W8NT93-F1
#
_cell.length_a   1.000
_cell.length_b   1.000
_cell.length_c   1.000
_cell.angle_alpha   90.00
_cell.angle_beta   90.00
_cell.angle_gamma   90.00
#
_symmetry.space_group_name_H-M   'P 1'
#
loop_
_entity.id
_entity.type
_entity.pdbx_description
1 polymer ?
#
loop_
_entity_poly.entity_id
_entity_poly.type
_entity_poly.pdbx_seq_one_letter_code
_entity_poly.pdbx_strand_id
1 'polypeptide(L)'
;LAAFMSYALAFPNGFLALIDTYDVIRSGLPNFCTVAMALSDFGYEPRGIRLDSGDLAYLSTVVREKFRKIADKFEVPWFSELTIVASNDINEDTIHSLNQQGHEIDSFGVGTHLVTCQKQPALGGVYKLVEINRTPRIKLSEDVEKVTIPGRKQAYRLFGADGNALVDLMMQPSEEPPKPGQRVLCRHPFQESRRAYVIPAKVELLHKCYWDMGKVVQPLLSLCDLRTKALNSLKTIRIDHKRVLNPTPYKVSVSSQLYTFMHELWLQNAPIGELS
;
A
#
# COMPACT_ATOMS: atom_id res chain seq x y z
N LEU A 1 -36.45 -12.52 -8.74
CA LEU A 1 -36.76 -12.11 -10.13
C LEU A 1 -37.20 -10.66 -10.26
N ALA A 2 -38.34 -10.24 -9.69
CA ALA A 2 -38.89 -8.89 -9.89
C ALA A 2 -37.89 -7.75 -9.62
N ALA A 3 -37.15 -7.82 -8.50
CA ALA A 3 -36.10 -6.84 -8.18
C ALA A 3 -35.02 -6.73 -9.26
N PHE A 4 -34.60 -7.86 -9.85
CA PHE A 4 -33.62 -7.87 -10.94
C PHE A 4 -34.19 -7.26 -12.22
N MET A 5 -35.45 -7.56 -12.56
CA MET A 5 -36.12 -6.93 -13.70
C MET A 5 -36.22 -5.41 -13.53
N SER A 6 -36.65 -4.94 -12.35
CA SER A 6 -36.72 -3.50 -12.06
C SER A 6 -35.35 -2.83 -12.16
N TYR A 7 -34.29 -3.48 -11.65
CA TYR A 7 -32.93 -2.96 -11.75
C TYR A 7 -32.41 -2.93 -13.19
N ALA A 8 -32.65 -4.00 -13.95
CA ALA A 8 -32.31 -4.09 -15.37
C ALA A 8 -33.02 -3.04 -16.23
N LEU A 9 -34.30 -2.75 -15.94
CA LEU A 9 -35.06 -1.70 -16.63
C LEU A 9 -34.49 -0.31 -16.36
N ALA A 10 -34.07 -0.05 -15.12
CA ALA A 10 -33.51 1.26 -14.74
C ALA A 10 -32.06 1.43 -15.21
N PHE A 11 -31.26 0.36 -15.20
CA PHE A 11 -29.81 0.40 -15.47
C PHE A 11 -29.37 -0.74 -16.43
N PRO A 12 -29.88 -0.77 -17.67
CA PRO A 12 -29.67 -1.92 -18.57
C PRO A 12 -28.19 -2.13 -18.95
N ASN A 13 -27.41 -1.05 -19.09
CA ASN A 13 -25.97 -1.10 -19.41
C ASN A 13 -25.06 -1.38 -18.19
N GLY A 14 -25.64 -1.40 -16.98
CA GLY A 14 -24.92 -1.50 -15.71
C GLY A 14 -25.42 -2.65 -14.83
N PHE A 15 -26.19 -3.59 -15.39
CA PHE A 15 -26.85 -4.64 -14.63
C PHE A 15 -25.83 -5.61 -14.01
N LEU A 16 -25.56 -5.42 -12.71
CA LEU A 16 -24.79 -6.32 -11.85
C LEU A 16 -25.62 -6.73 -10.64
N ALA A 17 -25.97 -8.00 -10.53
CA ALA A 17 -26.96 -8.45 -9.55
C ALA A 17 -26.35 -9.07 -8.29
N LEU A 18 -26.85 -8.71 -7.10
CA LEU A 18 -26.59 -9.44 -5.86
C LEU A 18 -27.43 -10.73 -5.86
N ILE A 19 -26.78 -11.90 -5.86
CA ILE A 19 -27.47 -13.18 -6.08
C ILE A 19 -27.62 -14.06 -4.85
N ASP A 20 -27.10 -13.66 -3.69
CA ASP A 20 -27.05 -14.46 -2.48
C ASP A 20 -28.05 -14.02 -1.39
N THR A 21 -29.06 -13.21 -1.74
CA THR A 21 -30.11 -12.77 -0.80
C THR A 21 -30.92 -13.92 -0.19
N TYR A 22 -31.12 -15.01 -0.94
CA TYR A 22 -31.90 -16.17 -0.49
C TYR A 22 -31.11 -17.47 -0.62
N ASP A 23 -30.83 -17.87 -1.87
CA ASP A 23 -30.04 -19.04 -2.21
C ASP A 23 -29.42 -18.79 -3.58
N VAL A 24 -28.08 -18.85 -3.64
CA VAL A 24 -27.33 -18.57 -4.86
C VAL A 24 -27.71 -19.51 -5.98
N ILE A 25 -27.74 -20.83 -5.72
CA ILE A 25 -27.85 -21.85 -6.76
C ILE A 25 -29.31 -22.03 -7.20
N ARG A 26 -30.24 -22.02 -6.24
CA ARG A 26 -31.66 -22.32 -6.46
C ARG A 26 -32.48 -21.10 -6.86
N SER A 27 -32.03 -19.89 -6.54
CA SER A 27 -32.81 -18.66 -6.75
C SER A 27 -32.04 -17.57 -7.48
N GLY A 28 -30.96 -17.08 -6.90
CA GLY A 28 -30.28 -15.89 -7.41
C GLY A 28 -29.67 -16.08 -8.80
N LEU A 29 -28.88 -17.15 -8.97
CA LEU A 29 -28.22 -17.47 -10.23
C LEU A 29 -29.23 -17.75 -11.37
N PRO A 30 -30.27 -18.61 -11.20
CA PRO A 30 -31.30 -18.77 -12.23
C PRO A 30 -31.99 -17.46 -12.60
N ASN A 31 -32.38 -16.65 -11.60
CA ASN A 31 -33.05 -15.38 -11.84
C ASN A 31 -32.16 -14.38 -12.57
N PHE A 32 -30.87 -14.30 -12.21
CA PHE A 32 -29.90 -13.47 -12.91
C PHE A 32 -29.77 -13.90 -14.38
N CYS A 33 -29.59 -15.20 -14.63
CA CYS A 33 -29.43 -15.70 -16.00
C CYS A 33 -30.64 -15.40 -16.87
N THR A 34 -31.87 -15.54 -16.34
CA THR A 34 -33.10 -15.18 -17.08
C THR A 34 -33.11 -13.72 -17.49
N VAL A 35 -32.79 -12.80 -16.55
CA VAL A 35 -32.79 -11.36 -16.83
C VAL A 35 -31.63 -10.95 -17.74
N ALA A 36 -30.45 -11.55 -17.56
CA ALA A 36 -29.27 -11.29 -18.38
C ALA A 36 -29.49 -11.68 -19.85
N MET A 37 -30.09 -12.85 -20.11
CA MET A 37 -30.43 -13.28 -21.47
C MET A 37 -31.48 -12.35 -22.09
N ALA A 38 -32.55 -12.03 -21.35
CA ALA A 38 -33.57 -11.11 -21.84
C ALA A 38 -33.00 -9.72 -22.17
N LEU A 39 -32.09 -9.18 -21.34
CA LEU A 39 -31.39 -7.92 -21.64
C LEU A 39 -30.59 -8.01 -22.94
N SER A 40 -29.90 -9.13 -23.16
CA SER A 40 -29.16 -9.38 -24.40
C SER A 40 -30.07 -9.41 -25.63
N ASP A 41 -31.29 -9.95 -25.52
CA ASP A 41 -32.27 -9.95 -26.62
C ASP A 41 -32.70 -8.52 -27.01
N PHE A 42 -32.65 -7.58 -26.06
CA PHE A 42 -32.89 -6.15 -26.29
C PHE A 42 -31.61 -5.37 -26.66
N GLY A 43 -30.49 -6.06 -26.89
CA GLY A 43 -29.22 -5.45 -27.30
C GLY A 43 -28.41 -4.80 -26.17
N TYR A 44 -28.69 -5.14 -24.92
CA TYR A 44 -27.94 -4.65 -23.76
C TYR A 44 -26.95 -5.70 -23.23
N GLU A 45 -25.85 -5.21 -22.65
CA GLU A 45 -24.81 -6.06 -22.08
C GLU A 45 -24.91 -6.10 -20.54
N PRO A 46 -25.34 -7.21 -19.94
CA PRO A 46 -25.26 -7.38 -18.49
C PRO A 46 -23.80 -7.44 -18.04
N ARG A 47 -23.51 -6.94 -16.83
CA ARG A 47 -22.14 -6.84 -16.30
C ARG A 47 -21.71 -8.05 -15.49
N GLY A 48 -22.63 -8.65 -14.72
CA GLY A 48 -22.34 -9.85 -13.94
C GLY A 48 -23.06 -9.91 -12.60
N ILE A 49 -22.42 -10.50 -11.60
CA ILE A 49 -23.02 -10.81 -10.31
C ILE A 49 -22.13 -10.39 -9.13
N ARG A 50 -22.75 -10.21 -7.96
CA ARG A 50 -22.09 -10.03 -6.67
C ARG A 50 -22.45 -11.17 -5.72
N LEU A 51 -21.43 -11.72 -5.08
CA LEU A 51 -21.51 -12.63 -3.93
C LEU A 51 -21.05 -11.86 -2.68
N ASP A 52 -21.80 -11.93 -1.60
CA ASP A 52 -21.57 -11.18 -0.35
C ASP A 52 -21.61 -12.10 0.89
N SER A 53 -21.75 -13.41 0.71
CA SER A 53 -21.88 -14.38 1.79
C SER A 53 -21.63 -15.81 1.30
N GLY A 54 -21.50 -16.73 2.26
CA GLY A 54 -21.23 -18.14 2.01
C GLY A 54 -19.77 -18.44 1.66
N ASP A 55 -19.52 -19.65 1.15
CA ASP A 55 -18.19 -20.05 0.66
C ASP A 55 -17.91 -19.40 -0.70
N LEU A 56 -17.26 -18.25 -0.69
CA LEU A 56 -17.00 -17.45 -1.88
C LEU A 56 -16.16 -18.19 -2.93
N ALA A 57 -15.20 -19.02 -2.52
CA ALA A 57 -14.38 -19.80 -3.45
C ALA A 57 -15.26 -20.81 -4.19
N TYR A 58 -15.98 -21.66 -3.44
CA TYR A 58 -16.89 -22.66 -4.00
C TYR A 58 -17.98 -22.02 -4.87
N LEU A 59 -18.67 -21.01 -4.35
CA LEU A 59 -19.79 -20.38 -5.05
C LEU A 59 -19.34 -19.69 -6.34
N SER A 60 -18.17 -19.03 -6.35
CA SER A 60 -17.65 -18.41 -7.57
C SER A 60 -17.39 -19.45 -8.67
N THR A 61 -16.83 -20.60 -8.32
CA THR A 61 -16.55 -21.69 -9.25
C THR A 61 -17.83 -22.30 -9.81
N VAL A 62 -18.82 -22.55 -8.95
CA VAL A 62 -20.15 -23.06 -9.37
C VAL A 62 -20.85 -22.07 -10.31
N VAL A 63 -20.81 -20.78 -9.99
CA VAL A 63 -21.38 -19.73 -10.85
C VAL A 63 -20.67 -19.70 -12.20
N ARG A 64 -19.34 -19.69 -12.23
CA ARG A 64 -18.57 -19.68 -13.49
C ARG A 64 -18.84 -20.91 -14.34
N GLU A 65 -18.91 -22.09 -13.74
CA GLU A 65 -19.26 -23.32 -14.46
C GLU A 65 -20.66 -23.22 -15.08
N LYS A 66 -21.63 -22.66 -14.35
CA LYS A 66 -22.97 -22.43 -14.88
C LYS A 66 -22.96 -21.43 -16.02
N PHE A 67 -22.16 -20.37 -15.92
CA PHE A 67 -21.99 -19.38 -16.98
C PHE A 67 -21.44 -20.01 -18.26
N ARG A 68 -20.37 -20.81 -18.15
CA ARG A 68 -19.80 -21.57 -19.29
C ARG A 68 -20.85 -22.49 -19.93
N LYS A 69 -21.59 -23.26 -19.13
CA LYS A 69 -22.66 -24.15 -19.63
C LYS A 69 -23.78 -23.40 -20.37
N ILE A 70 -24.13 -22.19 -19.92
CA ILE A 70 -25.14 -21.36 -20.60
C ILE A 70 -24.56 -20.79 -21.89
N ALA A 71 -23.32 -20.30 -21.85
CA ALA A 71 -22.60 -19.81 -23.03
C ALA A 71 -22.57 -20.87 -24.13
N ASP A 72 -22.20 -22.10 -23.80
CA ASP A 72 -22.14 -23.22 -24.75
C ASP A 72 -23.54 -23.63 -25.24
N LYS A 73 -24.51 -23.75 -24.34
CA LYS A 73 -25.86 -24.24 -24.68
C LYS A 73 -26.65 -23.28 -25.56
N PHE A 74 -26.50 -21.98 -25.35
CA PHE A 74 -27.24 -20.95 -26.06
C PHE A 74 -26.37 -20.20 -27.09
N GLU A 75 -25.15 -20.66 -27.32
CA GLU A 75 -24.18 -20.08 -28.28
C GLU A 75 -23.92 -18.57 -28.04
N VAL A 76 -23.84 -18.20 -26.76
CA VAL A 76 -23.61 -16.82 -26.29
C VAL A 76 -22.27 -16.72 -25.55
N PRO A 77 -21.12 -16.66 -26.27
CA PRO A 77 -19.79 -16.76 -25.66
C PRO A 77 -19.51 -15.67 -24.61
N TRP A 78 -20.11 -14.48 -24.75
CA TRP A 78 -19.96 -13.40 -23.77
C TRP A 78 -20.44 -13.78 -22.36
N PHE A 79 -21.33 -14.78 -22.24
CA PHE A 79 -21.90 -15.17 -20.96
C PHE A 79 -20.86 -15.80 -20.03
N SER A 80 -19.82 -16.47 -20.57
CA SER A 80 -18.73 -17.03 -19.76
C SER A 80 -17.85 -15.96 -19.12
N GLU A 81 -17.83 -14.75 -19.68
CA GLU A 81 -16.97 -13.62 -19.29
C GLU A 81 -17.66 -12.63 -18.33
N LEU A 82 -18.90 -12.93 -17.91
CA LEU A 82 -19.62 -12.08 -16.96
C LEU A 82 -18.85 -11.96 -15.64
N THR A 83 -18.75 -10.74 -15.12
CA THR A 83 -17.91 -10.44 -13.96
C THR A 83 -18.50 -11.05 -12.68
N ILE A 84 -17.66 -11.73 -11.90
CA ILE A 84 -17.98 -12.20 -10.56
C ILE A 84 -17.29 -11.28 -9.56
N VAL A 85 -18.09 -10.50 -8.83
CA VAL A 85 -17.61 -9.65 -7.74
C VAL A 85 -17.86 -10.34 -6.41
N ALA A 86 -16.88 -10.36 -5.52
CA ALA A 86 -17.06 -10.79 -4.14
C ALA A 86 -16.88 -9.61 -3.18
N SER A 87 -17.74 -9.53 -2.18
CA SER A 87 -17.61 -8.63 -1.02
C SER A 87 -17.86 -9.40 0.28
N ASN A 88 -17.85 -8.69 1.42
CA ASN A 88 -18.01 -9.17 2.80
C ASN A 88 -16.72 -9.59 3.52
N ASP A 89 -16.35 -8.82 4.55
CA ASP A 89 -15.20 -9.02 5.44
C ASP A 89 -13.89 -9.45 4.74
N ILE A 90 -13.70 -8.92 3.52
CA ILE A 90 -12.51 -9.19 2.73
C ILE A 90 -11.33 -8.40 3.30
N ASN A 91 -10.21 -9.08 3.51
CA ASN A 91 -8.91 -8.52 3.86
C ASN A 91 -7.80 -9.28 3.13
N GLU A 92 -6.53 -8.95 3.40
CA GLU A 92 -5.39 -9.58 2.73
C GLU A 92 -5.28 -11.09 2.98
N ASP A 93 -5.64 -11.56 4.18
CA ASP A 93 -5.55 -12.97 4.55
C ASP A 93 -6.67 -13.78 3.87
N THR A 94 -7.89 -13.23 3.81
CA THR A 94 -8.99 -13.86 3.08
C THR A 94 -8.69 -13.93 1.59
N ILE A 95 -8.17 -12.86 0.98
CA ILE A 95 -7.77 -12.86 -0.44
C ILE A 95 -6.68 -13.91 -0.67
N HIS A 96 -5.69 -14.01 0.23
CA HIS A 96 -4.65 -15.03 0.12
C HIS A 96 -5.23 -16.45 0.19
N SER A 97 -6.13 -16.71 1.13
CA SER A 97 -6.81 -18.00 1.28
C SER A 97 -7.65 -18.37 0.06
N LEU A 98 -8.43 -17.43 -0.47
CA LEU A 98 -9.21 -17.62 -1.69
C LEU A 98 -8.29 -18.02 -2.86
N ASN A 99 -7.18 -17.30 -3.06
CA ASN A 99 -6.23 -17.61 -4.14
C ASN A 99 -5.63 -19.01 -4.01
N GLN A 100 -5.37 -19.49 -2.79
CA GLN A 100 -4.87 -20.85 -2.56
C GLN A 100 -5.92 -21.93 -2.86
N GLN A 101 -7.19 -21.65 -2.59
CA GLN A 101 -8.30 -22.59 -2.83
C GLN A 101 -8.66 -22.71 -4.32
N GLY A 102 -8.33 -21.68 -5.12
CA GLY A 102 -8.74 -21.58 -6.51
C GLY A 102 -10.19 -21.08 -6.62
N HIS A 103 -10.35 -19.79 -6.90
CA HIS A 103 -11.64 -19.13 -7.10
C HIS A 103 -11.77 -18.60 -8.54
N GLU A 104 -13.00 -18.26 -8.94
CA GLU A 104 -13.33 -17.67 -10.25
C GLU A 104 -13.83 -16.21 -10.10
N ILE A 105 -13.56 -15.57 -8.96
CA ILE A 105 -13.83 -14.15 -8.66
C ILE A 105 -12.91 -13.23 -9.46
N ASP A 106 -13.48 -12.22 -10.12
CA ASP A 106 -12.77 -11.24 -10.95
C ASP A 106 -12.44 -9.94 -10.19
N SER A 107 -13.24 -9.61 -9.18
CA SER A 107 -13.09 -8.35 -8.43
C SER A 107 -13.50 -8.50 -6.96
N PHE A 108 -12.78 -7.81 -6.09
CA PHE A 108 -13.02 -7.80 -4.64
C PHE A 108 -13.48 -6.41 -4.16
N GLY A 109 -14.64 -6.37 -3.51
CA GLY A 109 -15.15 -5.22 -2.78
C GLY A 109 -14.64 -5.24 -1.34
N VAL A 110 -13.60 -4.47 -1.05
CA VAL A 110 -12.99 -4.37 0.29
C VAL A 110 -13.50 -3.11 0.99
N GLY A 111 -14.28 -3.28 2.07
CA GLY A 111 -14.86 -2.20 2.84
C GLY A 111 -14.10 -1.90 4.14
N THR A 112 -14.66 -2.38 5.26
CA THR A 112 -14.25 -2.05 6.64
C THR A 112 -12.75 -2.19 6.87
N HIS A 113 -12.14 -3.30 6.47
CA HIS A 113 -10.71 -3.56 6.71
C HIS A 113 -9.79 -2.54 6.05
N LEU A 114 -10.10 -2.10 4.83
CA LEU A 114 -9.30 -1.13 4.08
C LEU A 114 -9.48 0.29 4.62
N VAL A 115 -10.72 0.72 4.86
CA VAL A 115 -11.02 2.11 5.26
C VAL A 115 -10.60 2.40 6.69
N THR A 116 -10.71 1.41 7.59
CA THR A 116 -10.38 1.59 9.01
C THR A 116 -8.95 1.19 9.35
N CYS A 117 -8.20 0.61 8.40
CA CYS A 117 -6.91 -0.03 8.65
C CYS A 117 -6.98 -0.98 9.87
N GLN A 118 -8.00 -1.83 9.95
CA GLN A 118 -8.44 -2.48 11.20
C GLN A 118 -7.31 -3.13 12.03
N LYS A 119 -6.31 -3.76 11.39
CA LYS A 119 -5.15 -4.37 12.07
C LYS A 119 -4.28 -3.36 12.81
N GLN A 120 -4.16 -2.15 12.27
CA GLN A 120 -3.39 -1.05 12.84
C GLN A 120 -4.03 0.30 12.42
N PRO A 121 -5.06 0.77 13.15
CA PRO A 121 -5.83 1.96 12.76
C PRO A 121 -5.05 3.28 12.91
N ALA A 122 -3.84 3.23 13.48
CA ALA A 122 -2.99 4.39 13.68
C ALA A 122 -1.55 4.12 13.22
N LEU A 123 -0.98 5.05 12.45
CA LEU A 123 0.39 4.97 11.96
C LEU A 123 1.45 5.22 13.06
N GLY A 124 1.11 5.99 14.10
CA GLY A 124 2.07 6.42 15.13
C GLY A 124 2.94 7.60 14.72
N GLY A 125 2.47 8.44 13.79
CA GLY A 125 3.20 9.64 13.36
C GLY A 125 3.42 10.64 14.51
N VAL A 126 4.58 11.31 14.51
CA VAL A 126 4.97 12.28 15.54
C VAL A 126 5.47 13.59 14.93
N TYR A 127 5.21 14.70 15.63
CA TYR A 127 5.82 15.99 15.35
C TYR A 127 6.76 16.37 16.50
N LYS A 128 8.02 16.72 16.19
CA LYS A 128 9.06 17.03 17.18
C LYS A 128 9.87 18.24 16.74
N LEU A 129 10.15 19.14 17.69
CA LEU A 129 11.09 20.23 17.51
C LEU A 129 12.52 19.65 17.47
N VAL A 130 13.25 19.94 16.39
CA VAL A 130 14.64 19.47 16.21
C VAL A 130 15.65 20.62 16.28
N GLU A 131 15.21 21.86 16.11
CA GLU A 131 16.07 23.04 16.09
C GLU A 131 15.24 24.31 16.35
N ILE A 132 15.77 25.25 17.13
CA ILE A 132 15.20 26.58 17.37
C ILE A 132 16.31 27.61 17.36
N ASN A 133 16.16 28.71 16.62
CA ASN A 133 17.18 29.76 16.50
C ASN A 133 18.58 29.21 16.13
N ARG A 134 18.63 28.20 15.25
CA ARG A 134 19.86 27.45 14.88
C ARG A 134 20.50 26.66 16.02
N THR A 135 19.85 26.56 17.18
CA THR A 135 20.24 25.70 18.29
C THR A 135 19.51 24.36 18.18
N PRO A 136 20.23 23.24 18.01
CA PRO A 136 19.64 21.92 17.94
C PRO A 136 18.93 21.51 19.24
N ARG A 137 17.89 20.68 19.13
CA ARG A 137 17.15 20.13 20.26
C ARG A 137 17.13 18.61 20.18
N ILE A 138 17.41 17.97 21.31
CA ILE A 138 17.30 16.52 21.50
C ILE A 138 16.36 16.26 22.67
N LYS A 139 15.43 15.34 22.48
CA LYS A 139 14.63 14.75 23.56
C LYS A 139 15.27 13.42 23.92
N LEU A 140 15.71 13.30 25.18
CA LEU A 140 16.16 12.03 25.74
C LEU A 140 14.98 11.23 26.29
N SER A 141 15.17 9.94 26.38
CA SER A 141 14.20 8.95 26.85
C SER A 141 14.97 7.75 27.38
N GLU A 142 14.44 7.07 28.39
CA GLU A 142 15.00 5.79 28.86
C GLU A 142 14.98 4.74 27.74
N ASP A 143 13.96 4.80 26.90
CA ASP A 143 13.88 4.06 25.65
C ASP A 143 14.67 4.78 24.55
N VAL A 144 15.78 4.17 24.13
CA VAL A 144 16.69 4.70 23.10
C VAL A 144 15.98 4.90 21.76
N GLU A 145 14.98 4.08 21.43
CA GLU A 145 14.22 4.23 20.17
C GLU A 145 13.35 5.49 20.16
N LYS A 146 13.06 6.07 21.33
CA LYS A 146 12.31 7.32 21.48
C LYS A 146 13.21 8.56 21.56
N VAL A 147 14.53 8.40 21.47
CA VAL A 147 15.47 9.52 21.37
C VAL A 147 15.33 10.16 20.00
N THR A 148 15.16 11.48 19.95
CA THR A 148 14.98 12.21 18.68
C THR A 148 16.33 12.51 18.03
N ILE A 149 16.44 12.38 16.71
CA ILE A 149 17.65 12.83 15.99
C ILE A 149 17.64 14.38 15.91
N PRO A 150 18.63 15.08 16.48
CA PRO A 150 18.64 16.54 16.60
C PRO A 150 18.92 17.27 15.27
N GLY A 151 18.67 18.57 15.26
CA GLY A 151 19.04 19.50 14.18
C GLY A 151 18.18 19.38 12.92
N ARG A 152 18.25 20.39 12.04
CA ARG A 152 17.72 20.28 10.68
C ARG A 152 18.44 19.17 9.91
N LYS A 153 17.71 18.43 9.06
CA LYS A 153 18.22 17.29 8.29
C LYS A 153 17.74 17.30 6.85
N GLN A 154 18.53 16.70 5.97
CA GLN A 154 18.13 16.27 4.63
C GLN A 154 18.18 14.75 4.56
N ALA A 155 17.27 14.15 3.79
CA ALA A 155 17.18 12.71 3.63
C ALA A 155 17.38 12.34 2.15
N TYR A 156 18.24 11.35 1.91
CA TYR A 156 18.61 10.88 0.58
C TYR A 156 18.36 9.38 0.47
N ARG A 157 17.74 8.94 -0.62
CA ARG A 157 17.67 7.52 -0.95
C ARG A 157 18.86 7.13 -1.82
N LEU A 158 19.59 6.13 -1.37
CA LEU A 158 20.73 5.56 -2.10
C LEU A 158 20.29 4.30 -2.83
N PHE A 159 20.52 4.25 -4.15
CA PHE A 159 20.15 3.13 -4.99
C PHE A 159 21.38 2.32 -5.41
N GLY A 160 21.20 1.00 -5.54
CA GLY A 160 22.19 0.08 -6.09
C GLY A 160 22.22 0.12 -7.62
N ALA A 161 23.23 -0.53 -8.20
CA ALA A 161 23.37 -0.67 -9.65
C ALA A 161 22.23 -1.49 -10.29
N ASP A 162 21.56 -2.32 -9.48
CA ASP A 162 20.35 -3.07 -9.83
C ASP A 162 19.07 -2.21 -9.86
N GLY A 163 19.17 -0.90 -9.58
CA GLY A 163 18.05 0.03 -9.54
C GLY A 163 17.23 -0.03 -8.25
N ASN A 164 17.60 -0.90 -7.30
CA ASN A 164 16.88 -1.04 -6.04
C ASN A 164 17.33 -0.02 -4.99
N ALA A 165 16.39 0.44 -4.16
CA ALA A 165 16.70 1.29 -3.02
C ALA A 165 17.41 0.46 -1.92
N LEU A 166 18.58 0.92 -1.46
CA LEU A 166 19.42 0.21 -0.50
C LEU A 166 19.25 0.73 0.94
N VAL A 167 19.21 2.06 1.09
CA VAL A 167 19.17 2.75 2.38
C VAL A 167 18.68 4.18 2.19
N ASP A 168 17.90 4.68 3.14
CA ASP A 168 17.63 6.11 3.28
C ASP A 168 18.64 6.71 4.28
N LEU A 169 19.40 7.69 3.84
CA LEU A 169 20.48 8.34 4.57
C LEU A 169 20.07 9.76 4.98
N MET A 170 20.06 10.03 6.28
CA MET A 170 19.90 11.36 6.85
C MET A 170 21.25 12.04 7.04
N MET A 171 21.33 13.32 6.67
CA MET A 171 22.54 14.15 6.74
C MET A 171 22.19 15.55 7.24
N GLN A 172 23.15 16.24 7.83
CA GLN A 172 23.03 17.67 8.11
C GLN A 172 23.04 18.47 6.79
N PRO A 173 22.26 19.56 6.68
CA PRO A 173 22.23 20.38 5.46
C PRO A 173 23.57 21.05 5.08
N SER A 174 24.51 21.13 6.02
CA SER A 174 25.86 21.67 5.80
C SER A 174 26.82 20.64 5.19
N GLU A 175 26.46 19.36 5.19
CA GLU A 175 27.27 18.30 4.58
C GLU A 175 27.21 18.36 3.05
N GLU A 176 28.29 17.95 2.38
CA GLU A 176 28.21 17.70 0.95
C GLU A 176 27.21 16.57 0.66
N PRO A 177 26.25 16.76 -0.27
CA PRO A 177 25.32 15.72 -0.66
C PRO A 177 26.05 14.48 -1.20
N PRO A 178 25.52 13.26 -0.96
CA PRO A 178 26.12 12.05 -1.48
C PRO A 178 25.99 12.04 -3.02
N LYS A 179 27.04 11.56 -3.70
CA LYS A 179 27.10 11.53 -5.16
C LYS A 179 27.19 10.09 -5.67
N PRO A 180 26.61 9.79 -6.84
CA PRO A 180 26.80 8.48 -7.48
C PRO A 180 28.29 8.12 -7.63
N GLY A 181 28.62 6.85 -7.41
CA GLY A 181 29.99 6.33 -7.49
C GLY A 181 30.89 6.68 -6.30
N GLN A 182 30.45 7.54 -5.38
CA GLN A 182 31.23 7.90 -4.19
C GLN A 182 30.85 7.03 -2.99
N ARG A 183 31.85 6.50 -2.30
CA ARG A 183 31.65 5.63 -1.14
C ARG A 183 31.18 6.46 0.07
N VAL A 184 30.05 6.07 0.66
CA VAL A 184 29.46 6.71 1.84
C VAL A 184 29.34 5.69 2.98
N LEU A 185 29.74 6.08 4.19
CA LEU A 185 29.51 5.28 5.39
C LEU A 185 28.11 5.57 5.92
N CYS A 186 27.24 4.56 5.91
CA CYS A 186 25.90 4.63 6.48
C CYS A 186 25.91 3.96 7.86
N ARG A 187 25.50 4.70 8.90
CA ARG A 187 25.44 4.20 10.27
C ARG A 187 24.00 4.12 10.76
N HIS A 188 23.66 3.06 11.47
CA HIS A 188 22.43 3.07 12.27
C HIS A 188 22.54 4.16 13.34
N PRO A 189 21.50 4.97 13.59
CA PRO A 189 21.59 6.07 14.55
C PRO A 189 21.92 5.59 15.98
N PHE A 190 21.33 4.48 16.42
CA PHE A 190 21.41 4.05 17.82
C PHE A 190 22.13 2.71 18.07
N GLN A 191 22.62 2.05 17.02
CA GLN A 191 23.23 0.71 17.14
C GLN A 191 24.58 0.70 16.43
N GLU A 192 25.64 0.93 17.21
CA GLU A 192 27.02 1.14 16.72
C GLU A 192 27.54 0.04 15.78
N SER A 193 27.22 -1.21 16.09
CA SER A 193 27.64 -2.37 15.30
C SER A 193 26.98 -2.43 13.92
N ARG A 194 25.85 -1.74 13.73
CA ARG A 194 25.11 -1.72 12.46
C ARG A 194 25.56 -0.55 11.59
N ARG A 195 26.55 -0.81 10.75
CA ARG A 195 27.08 0.15 9.78
C ARG A 195 27.52 -0.54 8.50
N ALA A 196 27.44 0.16 7.38
CA ALA A 196 27.84 -0.36 6.08
C ALA A 196 28.36 0.76 5.17
N TYR A 197 29.33 0.41 4.31
CA TYR A 197 29.68 1.28 3.19
C TYR A 197 28.73 1.03 2.02
N VAL A 198 28.27 2.10 1.39
CA VAL A 198 27.44 2.08 0.19
C VAL A 198 28.12 2.90 -0.89
N ILE A 199 28.19 2.36 -2.10
CA ILE A 199 28.57 3.09 -3.31
C ILE A 199 27.29 3.18 -4.15
N PRO A 200 26.55 4.30 -4.08
CA PRO A 200 25.28 4.41 -4.77
C PRO A 200 25.49 4.55 -6.28
N ALA A 201 24.68 3.86 -7.08
CA ALA A 201 24.60 4.10 -8.51
C ALA A 201 23.70 5.30 -8.85
N LYS A 202 22.72 5.59 -7.98
CA LYS A 202 21.85 6.75 -8.06
C LYS A 202 21.57 7.27 -6.65
N VAL A 203 21.43 8.59 -6.53
CA VAL A 203 21.06 9.28 -5.30
C VAL A 203 19.81 10.11 -5.57
N GLU A 204 18.84 10.08 -4.66
CA GLU A 204 17.61 10.88 -4.74
C GLU A 204 17.37 11.65 -3.44
N LEU A 205 17.18 12.96 -3.53
CA LEU A 205 16.75 13.79 -2.40
C LEU A 205 15.25 13.59 -2.15
N LEU A 206 14.89 13.19 -0.92
CA LEU A 206 13.52 12.80 -0.57
C LEU A 206 12.63 13.98 -0.20
N HIS A 207 13.16 14.96 0.55
CA HIS A 207 12.41 16.14 0.95
C HIS A 207 12.48 17.23 -0.11
N LYS A 208 11.31 17.68 -0.59
CA LYS A 208 11.18 18.81 -1.52
C LYS A 208 10.41 19.95 -0.86
N CYS A 209 10.78 21.19 -1.18
CA CYS A 209 10.06 22.36 -0.72
C CYS A 209 8.79 22.55 -1.56
N TYR A 210 7.61 22.34 -0.98
CA TYR A 210 6.31 22.61 -1.62
C TYR A 210 5.68 23.92 -1.16
N TRP A 211 6.08 24.41 0.01
CA TRP A 211 5.54 25.61 0.64
C TRP A 211 6.68 26.44 1.20
N ASP A 212 6.76 27.69 0.77
CA ASP A 212 7.75 28.65 1.27
C ASP A 212 7.11 30.04 1.39
N MET A 213 7.42 30.75 2.49
CA MET A 213 6.95 32.11 2.75
C MET A 213 5.45 32.33 2.49
N GLY A 214 4.60 31.39 2.91
CA GLY A 214 3.14 31.49 2.81
C GLY A 214 2.57 31.18 1.42
N LYS A 215 3.38 30.64 0.50
CA LYS A 215 2.95 30.33 -0.87
C LYS A 215 3.35 28.92 -1.26
N VAL A 216 2.53 28.29 -2.11
CA VAL A 216 2.90 27.06 -2.81
C VAL A 216 3.97 27.40 -3.85
N VAL A 217 5.11 26.72 -3.79
CA VAL A 217 6.27 26.98 -4.69
C VAL A 217 6.49 25.87 -5.72
N GLN A 218 5.73 24.78 -5.66
CA GLN A 218 5.76 23.69 -6.64
C GLN A 218 4.34 23.28 -7.04
N PRO A 219 4.10 22.94 -8.32
CA PRO A 219 2.82 22.40 -8.73
C PRO A 219 2.52 21.08 -8.02
N LEU A 220 1.26 20.90 -7.63
CA LEU A 220 0.79 19.63 -7.09
C LEU A 220 0.58 18.63 -8.23
N LEU A 221 0.96 17.37 -8.00
CA LEU A 221 0.78 16.29 -8.96
C LEU A 221 -0.68 15.86 -9.04
N SER A 222 -1.12 15.40 -10.21
CA SER A 222 -2.44 14.81 -10.37
C SER A 222 -2.53 13.45 -9.65
N LEU A 223 -3.74 12.96 -9.40
CA LEU A 223 -3.94 11.62 -8.83
C LEU A 223 -3.34 10.51 -9.70
N CYS A 224 -3.41 10.63 -11.03
CA CYS A 224 -2.81 9.68 -11.96
C CYS A 224 -1.28 9.68 -11.87
N ASP A 225 -0.66 10.85 -11.74
CA ASP A 225 0.78 10.97 -11.58
C ASP A 225 1.23 10.39 -10.24
N LEU A 226 0.49 10.66 -9.16
CA LEU A 226 0.75 10.11 -7.83
C LEU A 226 0.66 8.59 -7.82
N ARG A 227 -0.38 8.01 -8.45
CA ARG A 227 -0.52 6.55 -8.61
C ARG A 227 0.66 5.97 -9.38
N THR A 228 1.02 6.57 -10.51
CA THR A 228 2.13 6.11 -11.35
C THR A 228 3.45 6.17 -10.59
N LYS A 229 3.70 7.25 -9.84
CA LYS A 229 4.87 7.42 -8.99
C LYS A 229 4.92 6.36 -7.87
N ALA A 230 3.81 6.07 -7.22
CA ALA A 230 3.73 5.04 -6.18
C ALA A 230 4.05 3.64 -6.74
N LEU A 231 3.42 3.27 -7.87
CA LEU A 231 3.67 1.99 -8.55
C LEU A 231 5.13 1.85 -9.00
N ASN A 232 5.71 2.92 -9.55
CA ASN A 232 7.11 2.91 -9.95
C ASN A 232 8.06 2.83 -8.74
N SER A 233 7.70 3.45 -7.62
CA SER A 233 8.46 3.37 -6.38
C SER A 233 8.42 1.96 -5.78
N LEU A 234 7.29 1.25 -5.84
CA LEU A 234 7.19 -0.15 -5.40
C LEU A 234 8.08 -1.11 -6.22
N LYS A 235 8.36 -0.77 -7.49
CA LYS A 235 9.28 -1.55 -8.34
C LYS A 235 10.74 -1.43 -7.90
N THR A 236 11.14 -0.31 -7.28
CA THR A 236 12.52 -0.10 -6.82
C THR A 236 12.78 -0.67 -5.42
N ILE A 237 11.74 -1.15 -4.73
CA ILE A 237 11.90 -1.83 -3.45
C ILE A 237 12.13 -3.32 -3.70
N ARG A 238 13.18 -3.86 -3.07
CA ARG A 238 13.51 -5.29 -3.13
C ARG A 238 12.37 -6.16 -2.62
N ILE A 239 12.25 -7.38 -3.16
CA ILE A 239 11.15 -8.29 -2.84
C ILE A 239 11.09 -8.66 -1.34
N ASP A 240 12.23 -8.72 -0.66
CA ASP A 240 12.30 -9.09 0.76
C ASP A 240 11.74 -8.02 1.70
N HIS A 241 11.66 -6.77 1.26
CA HIS A 241 10.95 -5.69 1.98
C HIS A 241 9.43 -5.69 1.70
N LYS A 242 8.99 -6.30 0.59
CA LYS A 242 7.58 -6.29 0.15
C LYS A 242 6.77 -7.50 0.61
N ARG A 243 7.43 -8.54 1.11
CA ARG A 243 6.73 -9.74 1.60
C ARG A 243 5.85 -9.41 2.80
N VAL A 244 4.68 -10.03 2.87
CA VAL A 244 3.72 -9.82 3.96
C VAL A 244 4.24 -10.42 5.26
N LEU A 245 4.77 -11.63 5.21
CA LEU A 245 5.26 -12.34 6.38
C LEU A 245 6.73 -12.00 6.65
N ASN A 246 7.01 -11.46 7.83
CA ASN A 246 8.34 -11.14 8.34
C ASN A 246 9.21 -10.32 7.36
N PRO A 247 8.76 -9.18 6.82
CA PRO A 247 9.55 -8.39 5.88
C PRO A 247 10.93 -8.01 6.46
N THR A 248 11.97 -8.01 5.62
CA THR A 248 13.27 -7.46 6.02
C THR A 248 13.07 -5.98 6.37
N PRO A 249 13.50 -5.49 7.55
CA PRO A 249 13.42 -4.07 7.87
C PRO A 249 14.20 -3.22 6.86
N TYR A 250 13.58 -2.16 6.36
CA TYR A 250 14.26 -1.22 5.49
C TYR A 250 15.26 -0.37 6.28
N LYS A 251 16.45 -0.14 5.72
CA LYS A 251 17.53 0.55 6.43
C LYS A 251 17.32 2.06 6.36
N VAL A 252 17.28 2.67 7.53
CA VAL A 252 17.38 4.13 7.70
C VAL A 252 18.66 4.40 8.48
N SER A 253 19.51 5.27 7.95
CA SER A 253 20.85 5.54 8.47
C SER A 253 21.14 7.03 8.58
N VAL A 254 22.19 7.37 9.29
CA VAL A 254 22.75 8.72 9.41
C VAL A 254 24.17 8.75 8.86
N SER A 255 24.60 9.92 8.39
CA SER A 255 26.00 10.18 8.03
C SER A 255 26.92 10.07 9.25
N SER A 256 28.23 9.95 9.01
CA SER A 256 29.21 10.00 10.10
C SER A 256 29.16 11.31 10.89
N GLN A 257 28.97 12.46 10.22
CA GLN A 257 28.93 13.75 10.91
C GLN A 257 27.67 13.88 11.76
N LEU A 258 26.49 13.55 11.22
CA LEU A 258 25.23 13.55 11.97
C LEU A 258 25.27 12.55 13.13
N TYR A 259 25.90 11.38 12.94
CA TYR A 259 26.09 10.38 13.98
C TYR A 259 26.89 10.94 15.16
N THR A 260 28.07 11.50 14.90
CA THR A 260 28.95 12.07 15.93
C THR A 260 28.26 13.23 16.63
N PHE A 261 27.66 14.15 15.86
CA PHE A 261 26.92 15.30 16.39
C PHE A 261 25.78 14.87 17.35
N MET A 262 25.03 13.83 16.99
CA MET A 262 23.98 13.29 17.85
C MET A 262 24.54 12.70 19.15
N HIS A 263 25.67 11.97 19.09
CA HIS A 263 26.30 11.38 20.28
C HIS A 263 26.86 12.43 21.22
N GLU A 264 27.51 13.46 20.68
CA GLU A 264 28.00 14.60 21.46
C GLU A 264 26.85 15.30 22.19
N LEU A 265 25.76 15.60 21.48
CA LEU A 265 24.60 16.27 22.07
C LEU A 265 23.89 15.37 23.10
N TRP A 266 23.86 14.05 22.88
CA TRP A 266 23.34 13.12 23.87
C TRP A 266 24.18 13.13 25.14
N LEU A 267 25.50 12.94 25.04
CA LEU A 267 26.39 12.93 26.20
C LEU A 267 26.33 14.25 27.00
N GLN A 268 26.15 15.38 26.34
CA GLN A 268 25.98 16.69 27.00
C GLN A 268 24.68 16.84 27.78
N ASN A 269 23.62 16.11 27.40
CA ASN A 269 22.28 16.24 28.00
C ASN A 269 21.87 15.03 28.84
N ALA A 270 22.60 13.93 28.76
CA ALA A 270 22.32 12.72 29.52
C ALA A 270 22.55 13.01 31.02
N PRO A 271 21.59 12.64 31.90
CA PRO A 271 21.78 12.81 33.33
C PRO A 271 22.98 11.98 33.80
N ILE A 272 23.85 12.59 34.60
CA ILE A 272 24.95 11.90 35.25
C ILE A 272 24.40 11.36 36.57
N GLY A 273 24.41 10.04 36.72
CA GLY A 273 24.04 9.39 37.98
C GLY A 273 25.17 9.52 38.99
N GLU A 274 24.85 9.92 40.22
CA GLU A 274 25.74 9.79 41.37
C GLU A 274 25.47 8.44 42.04
N LEU A 275 26.50 7.61 42.17
CA LEU A 275 26.42 6.34 42.91
C LEU A 275 26.90 6.59 44.34
N SER A 276 25.98 6.53 45.29
CA SER A 276 26.25 6.57 46.75
C SER A 276 26.16 5.19 47.37
#